data_AF-A0AAP0Q6I1-F1
#
_entry.id   AF-A0AAP0Q6I1-F1
#
_cell.length_a   1.000
_cell.length_b   1.000
_cell.length_c   1.000
_cell.angle_alpha   90.00
_cell.angle_beta   90.00
_cell.angle_gamma   90.00
#
_symmetry.space_group_name_H-M   'P 1'
#
loop_
_entity.id
_entity.type
_entity.pdbx_description
1 polymer ?
#
loop_
_entity_poly.entity_id
_entity_poly.type
_entity_poly.pdbx_seq_one_letter_code
_entity_poly.pdbx_strand_id
1 'polypeptide(L)'
;MSPQSPPKRVILTSTMLQRNGYSFIQIMLKHSGGRPKKKMYHRVHDLDKVMDLQKKPSLILQLKDIIQSHKTHSILIRDLEKEVGFVQKWNFMALIEKYPSIFRADGGNGVPIKVRLTDKALKVAAEEVVAREVMEPILVTNLRKLLMMSMDCRIPLHKIELIESELGLPRDFKKSLIPKYPHFFSVNDFNGHDYLNLETWDSSLAITSREEKLSNSAPEEDEKTAKMLRGGNCSSPFAFKMCFPDGFRPNKGYLEEVQRWQKMAFPSPYLNARRFDFADPKARKRAVAVLHELLSLTMEKRLNSAQLDAFHDEYQLPCKLLLCLVKNHGIFYITNKGARSTVFLKEAYDGSSLIEKCPLLRFQDKFVQIGINRDVKSESQRVFS
;
A
#
# COMPACT_ATOMS: atom_id res chain seq x y z
N MET A 1 -19.64 -43.97 -28.94
CA MET A 1 -18.79 -43.58 -27.80
C MET A 1 -17.48 -43.07 -28.37
N SER A 2 -17.24 -41.76 -28.32
CA SER A 2 -16.00 -41.14 -28.81
C SER A 2 -15.12 -40.80 -27.60
N PRO A 3 -13.79 -41.04 -27.63
CA PRO A 3 -12.96 -40.87 -26.46
C PRO A 3 -12.71 -39.38 -26.18
N GLN A 4 -12.91 -38.97 -24.92
CA GLN A 4 -12.56 -37.64 -24.42
C GLN A 4 -11.04 -37.46 -24.43
N SER A 5 -10.58 -36.33 -24.96
CA SER A 5 -9.17 -35.90 -24.89
C SER A 5 -8.87 -35.28 -23.51
N PRO A 6 -7.64 -35.45 -22.97
CA PRO A 6 -7.32 -34.99 -21.63
C PRO A 6 -7.18 -33.46 -21.56
N PRO A 7 -7.37 -32.82 -20.38
CA PRO A 7 -7.21 -31.39 -20.23
C PRO A 7 -5.74 -30.98 -20.43
N LYS A 8 -5.51 -30.02 -21.35
CA LYS A 8 -4.18 -29.50 -21.68
C LYS A 8 -3.62 -28.67 -20.53
N ARG A 9 -2.49 -29.10 -19.94
CA ARG A 9 -1.66 -28.30 -19.02
C ARG A 9 -1.22 -26.99 -19.68
N VAL A 10 -1.45 -25.87 -19.00
CA VAL A 10 -0.85 -24.57 -19.35
C VAL A 10 0.47 -24.45 -18.57
N ILE A 11 1.59 -24.47 -19.27
CA ILE A 11 2.92 -24.20 -18.72
C ILE A 11 3.21 -22.71 -18.92
N LEU A 12 3.50 -21.99 -17.83
CA LEU A 12 3.98 -20.61 -17.86
C LEU A 12 5.50 -20.62 -17.75
N THR A 13 6.21 -20.20 -18.81
CA THR A 13 7.64 -19.90 -18.76
C THR A 13 7.85 -18.39 -18.84
N SER A 14 8.62 -17.86 -17.89
CA SER A 14 9.11 -16.49 -17.89
C SER A 14 10.55 -16.50 -18.41
N THR A 15 10.80 -15.85 -19.55
CA THR A 15 12.16 -15.59 -20.04
C THR A 15 12.43 -14.10 -20.02
N MET A 16 13.43 -13.70 -19.24
CA MET A 16 14.01 -12.36 -19.25
C MET A 16 14.98 -12.27 -20.43
N LEU A 17 14.72 -11.37 -21.39
CA LEU A 17 15.70 -10.98 -22.40
C LEU A 17 16.09 -9.53 -22.15
N GLN A 18 17.32 -9.32 -21.67
CA GLN A 18 17.95 -8.00 -21.61
C GLN A 18 18.50 -7.64 -22.99
N ARG A 19 17.97 -6.57 -23.59
CA ARG A 19 18.73 -5.78 -24.57
C ARG A 19 18.25 -4.33 -24.52
N ASN A 20 19.18 -3.44 -24.18
CA ASN A 20 19.14 -1.96 -24.22
C ASN A 20 17.91 -1.25 -23.63
N GLY A 21 18.10 -0.67 -22.43
CA GLY A 21 17.47 0.59 -22.00
C GLY A 21 15.98 0.58 -21.61
N TYR A 22 15.22 -0.46 -21.94
CA TYR A 22 13.80 -0.55 -21.58
C TYR A 22 13.47 -1.97 -21.09
N SER A 23 13.17 -2.13 -19.79
CA SER A 23 12.70 -3.42 -19.27
C SER A 23 11.21 -3.61 -19.61
N PHE A 24 10.91 -4.48 -20.56
CA PHE A 24 9.54 -4.91 -20.87
C PHE A 24 9.15 -6.09 -19.98
N ILE A 25 7.95 -6.04 -19.38
CA ILE A 25 7.36 -7.24 -18.76
C ILE A 25 6.60 -7.97 -19.87
N GLN A 26 7.07 -9.15 -20.25
CA GLN A 26 6.35 -10.04 -21.17
C GLN A 26 5.33 -10.86 -20.38
N ILE A 27 4.04 -10.61 -20.58
CA ILE A 27 2.97 -11.52 -20.13
C ILE A 27 2.38 -12.20 -21.36
N MET A 28 2.82 -13.44 -21.60
CA MET A 28 2.34 -14.28 -22.70
C MET A 28 0.98 -14.88 -22.35
N LEU A 29 -0.10 -14.36 -22.94
CA LEU A 29 -1.41 -15.01 -22.93
C LEU A 29 -1.62 -15.72 -24.28
N LYS A 30 -1.48 -17.05 -24.30
CA LYS A 30 -1.91 -17.86 -25.45
C LYS A 30 -3.43 -17.92 -25.47
N HIS A 31 -4.05 -17.17 -26.38
CA HIS A 31 -5.38 -17.52 -26.90
C HIS A 31 -5.19 -18.41 -28.11
N SER A 32 -5.96 -19.49 -28.20
CA SER A 32 -6.00 -20.41 -29.33
C SER A 32 -6.18 -19.66 -30.65
N GLY A 33 -5.21 -19.81 -31.56
CA GLY A 33 -5.35 -19.48 -32.97
C GLY A 33 -4.90 -18.10 -33.46
N GLY A 34 -4.28 -17.24 -32.64
CA GLY A 34 -3.82 -15.91 -33.10
C GLY A 34 -2.42 -15.54 -32.61
N ARG A 35 -1.67 -14.74 -33.40
CA ARG A 35 -0.40 -14.13 -32.96
C ARG A 35 -0.64 -13.39 -31.63
N PRO A 36 0.21 -13.60 -30.61
CA PRO A 36 0.05 -12.94 -29.31
C PRO A 36 0.11 -11.42 -29.50
N LYS A 37 -1.01 -10.73 -29.31
CA LYS A 37 -1.05 -9.27 -29.31
C LYS A 37 -0.28 -8.80 -28.07
N LYS A 38 0.85 -8.11 -28.27
CA LYS A 38 1.63 -7.47 -27.20
C LYS A 38 0.71 -6.52 -26.43
N LYS A 39 0.24 -6.90 -25.24
CA LYS A 39 -0.42 -5.96 -24.34
C LYS A 39 0.67 -5.13 -23.67
N MET A 40 0.75 -3.86 -24.04
CA MET A 40 1.75 -2.95 -23.52
C MET A 40 1.31 -2.46 -22.14
N TYR A 41 2.03 -2.86 -21.10
CA TYR A 41 1.83 -2.33 -19.77
C TYR A 41 2.50 -0.94 -19.69
N HIS A 42 1.71 0.11 -19.51
CA HIS A 42 2.21 1.48 -19.45
C HIS A 42 2.78 1.79 -18.06
N ARG A 43 4.07 2.14 -18.00
CA ARG A 43 4.73 2.52 -16.76
C ARG A 43 4.27 3.89 -16.28
N VAL A 44 4.19 4.06 -14.97
CA VAL A 44 3.89 5.34 -14.31
C VAL A 44 5.15 5.75 -13.55
N HIS A 45 5.96 6.61 -14.15
CA HIS A 45 7.28 6.94 -13.63
C HIS A 45 7.23 7.58 -12.24
N ASP A 46 6.19 8.34 -11.91
CA ASP A 46 6.12 8.99 -10.61
C ASP A 46 5.81 8.01 -9.47
N LEU A 47 4.96 7.01 -9.70
CA LEU A 47 4.73 5.92 -8.74
C LEU A 47 5.97 5.03 -8.60
N ASP A 48 6.74 4.87 -9.69
CA ASP A 48 8.06 4.25 -9.63
C ASP A 48 9.06 5.09 -8.78
N LYS A 49 8.95 6.42 -8.77
CA LYS A 49 9.80 7.28 -7.91
C LYS A 49 9.41 7.17 -6.45
N VAL A 50 8.13 6.94 -6.11
CA VAL A 50 7.68 6.76 -4.71
C VAL A 50 8.52 5.69 -3.99
N MET A 51 8.74 4.55 -4.65
CA MET A 51 9.57 3.45 -4.11
C MET A 51 11.01 3.87 -3.82
N ASP A 52 11.56 4.82 -4.57
CA ASP A 52 12.92 5.31 -4.36
C ASP A 52 12.97 6.42 -3.30
N LEU A 53 11.96 7.31 -3.28
CA LEU A 53 11.84 8.41 -2.33
C LEU A 53 11.65 7.94 -0.89
N GLN A 54 10.99 6.79 -0.68
CA GLN A 54 10.73 6.25 0.65
C GLN A 54 11.95 5.60 1.33
N LYS A 55 12.94 5.14 0.57
CA LYS A 55 14.10 4.39 1.12
C LYS A 55 14.84 5.15 2.21
N LYS A 56 15.08 6.45 2.02
CA LYS A 56 15.80 7.29 2.99
C LYS A 56 14.96 7.58 4.24
N PRO A 57 13.71 8.10 4.14
CA PRO A 57 12.80 8.21 5.27
C PRO A 57 12.71 6.94 6.12
N SER A 58 12.54 5.76 5.49
CA SER A 58 12.43 4.49 6.21
C SER A 58 13.68 4.19 7.05
N LEU A 59 14.88 4.47 6.54
CA LEU A 59 16.12 4.30 7.31
C LEU A 59 16.23 5.30 8.47
N ILE A 60 15.82 6.56 8.27
CA ILE A 60 15.82 7.57 9.34
C ILE A 60 14.89 7.15 10.48
N LEU A 61 13.68 6.70 10.15
CA LEU A 61 12.70 6.25 11.12
C LEU A 61 13.15 4.97 11.83
N GLN A 62 13.73 4.03 11.10
CA GLN A 62 14.28 2.79 11.68
C GLN A 62 15.40 3.10 12.68
N LEU A 63 16.34 4.00 12.36
CA LEU A 63 17.40 4.37 13.30
C LEU A 63 16.84 5.10 14.53
N LYS A 64 15.83 5.96 14.34
CA LYS A 64 15.11 6.60 15.45
C LYS A 64 14.50 5.54 16.38
N ASP A 65 13.78 4.56 15.83
CA ASP A 65 13.15 3.49 16.61
C ASP A 65 14.18 2.66 17.38
N ILE A 66 15.31 2.29 16.75
CA ILE A 66 16.41 1.57 17.40
C ILE A 66 16.96 2.38 18.58
N ILE A 67 17.30 3.65 18.38
CA ILE A 67 17.86 4.51 19.44
C ILE A 67 16.88 4.63 20.62
N GLN A 68 15.58 4.81 20.34
CA GLN A 68 14.55 4.93 21.37
C GLN A 68 14.24 3.61 22.10
N SER A 69 14.49 2.46 21.47
CA SER A 69 14.30 1.15 22.10
C SER A 69 15.31 0.85 23.22
N HIS A 70 16.48 1.52 23.19
CA HIS A 70 17.50 1.37 24.23
C HIS A 70 17.19 2.26 25.44
N LYS A 71 17.38 1.72 26.66
CA LYS A 71 17.15 2.43 27.93
C LYS A 71 17.87 3.79 28.03
N THR A 72 19.08 3.88 27.49
CA THR A 72 19.89 5.10 27.52
C THR A 72 19.54 6.10 26.43
N HIS A 73 18.54 5.81 25.57
CA HIS A 73 18.18 6.60 24.39
C HIS A 73 19.39 6.89 23.47
N SER A 74 20.33 5.94 23.42
CA SER A 74 21.58 6.02 22.66
C SER A 74 22.07 4.62 22.31
N ILE A 75 22.74 4.48 21.16
CA ILE A 75 23.37 3.22 20.73
C ILE A 75 24.86 3.42 20.47
N LEU A 76 25.70 2.42 20.79
CA LEU A 76 27.10 2.43 20.39
C LEU A 76 27.24 1.98 18.93
N ILE A 77 28.11 2.64 18.15
CA ILE A 77 28.33 2.27 16.73
C ILE A 77 28.73 0.80 16.57
N ARG A 78 29.46 0.24 17.54
CA ARG A 78 29.85 -1.18 17.56
C ARG A 78 28.68 -2.14 17.71
N ASP A 79 27.62 -1.72 18.41
CA ASP A 79 26.45 -2.55 18.70
C ASP A 79 25.37 -2.39 17.61
N LEU A 80 25.43 -1.32 16.81
CA LEU A 80 24.55 -1.12 15.67
C LEU A 80 24.58 -2.30 14.69
N GLU A 81 25.74 -2.93 14.50
CA GLU A 81 25.89 -4.12 13.65
C GLU A 81 25.02 -5.30 14.10
N LYS A 82 24.82 -5.46 15.41
CA LYS A 82 23.99 -6.53 15.96
C LYS A 82 22.51 -6.29 15.70
N GLU A 83 22.09 -5.03 15.65
CA GLU A 83 20.70 -4.63 15.43
C GLU A 83 20.30 -4.68 13.96
N VAL A 84 21.20 -4.30 13.04
CA VAL A 84 20.84 -4.08 11.62
C VAL A 84 21.60 -4.97 10.64
N GLY A 85 22.63 -5.68 11.11
CA GLY A 85 23.53 -6.48 10.29
C GLY A 85 24.64 -5.67 9.63
N PHE A 86 25.69 -6.38 9.20
CA PHE A 86 26.93 -5.79 8.67
C PHE A 86 26.73 -4.83 7.49
N VAL A 87 25.93 -5.21 6.50
CA VAL A 87 25.72 -4.39 5.29
C VAL A 87 24.95 -3.12 5.62
N GLN A 88 23.90 -3.20 6.43
CA GLN A 88 23.08 -2.03 6.75
C GLN A 88 23.81 -1.05 7.68
N LYS A 89 24.74 -1.54 8.52
CA LYS A 89 25.55 -0.70 9.40
C LYS A 89 26.18 0.47 8.65
N TRP A 90 26.77 0.22 7.48
CA TRP A 90 27.40 1.26 6.65
C TRP A 90 26.41 2.29 6.12
N ASN A 91 25.19 1.85 5.75
CA ASN A 91 24.13 2.77 5.35
C ASN A 91 23.72 3.69 6.51
N PHE A 92 23.63 3.15 7.73
CA PHE A 92 23.32 3.95 8.92
C PHE A 92 24.47 4.87 9.31
N MET A 93 25.73 4.47 9.15
CA MET A 93 26.90 5.34 9.35
C MET A 93 26.83 6.56 8.42
N ALA A 94 26.65 6.33 7.11
CA ALA A 94 26.48 7.40 6.14
C ALA A 94 25.25 8.27 6.44
N LEU A 95 24.19 7.69 6.99
CA LEU A 95 22.98 8.40 7.40
C LEU A 95 23.24 9.34 8.60
N ILE A 96 23.99 8.87 9.60
CA ILE A 96 24.34 9.66 10.79
C ILE A 96 25.17 10.87 10.39
N GLU A 97 26.17 10.67 9.51
CA GLU A 97 27.00 11.76 8.98
C GLU A 97 26.19 12.77 8.16
N LYS A 98 25.24 12.27 7.36
CA LYS A 98 24.41 13.10 6.48
C LYS A 98 23.33 13.89 7.20
N TYR A 99 22.84 13.43 8.35
CA TYR A 99 21.73 14.06 9.07
C TYR A 99 22.12 14.49 10.49
N PRO A 100 23.11 15.39 10.67
CA PRO A 100 23.58 15.85 11.98
C PRO A 100 22.54 16.67 12.76
N SER A 101 21.49 17.13 12.08
CA SER A 101 20.33 17.78 12.72
C SER A 101 19.41 16.79 13.43
N ILE A 102 19.42 15.52 13.03
CA ILE A 102 18.61 14.45 13.62
C ILE A 102 19.47 13.61 14.58
N PHE A 103 20.64 13.17 14.12
CA PHE A 103 21.52 12.26 14.86
C PHE A 103 22.77 12.99 15.32
N ARG A 104 23.15 12.79 16.59
CA ARG A 104 24.39 13.29 17.17
C ARG A 104 25.25 12.10 17.54
N ALA A 105 26.48 12.06 17.01
CA ALA A 105 27.51 11.12 17.43
C ALA A 105 28.43 11.82 18.44
N ASP A 106 28.52 11.30 19.66
CA ASP A 106 29.46 11.75 20.69
C ASP A 106 30.50 10.68 20.96
N GLY A 107 31.74 11.10 21.19
CA GLY A 107 32.89 10.22 21.39
C GLY A 107 33.98 10.45 20.35
N GLY A 108 35.04 9.64 20.42
CA GLY A 108 36.30 9.89 19.71
C GLY A 108 37.47 9.95 20.68
N ASN A 109 38.70 9.84 20.18
CA ASN A 109 39.94 9.85 20.96
C ASN A 109 39.95 8.86 22.15
N GLY A 110 39.70 7.58 21.87
CA GLY A 110 39.73 6.49 22.88
C GLY A 110 38.40 6.20 23.58
N VAL A 111 37.37 7.04 23.40
CA VAL A 111 36.02 6.80 23.95
C VAL A 111 35.10 6.18 22.88
N PRO A 112 34.31 5.14 23.21
CA PRO A 112 33.35 4.54 22.29
C PRO A 112 32.34 5.57 21.76
N ILE A 113 32.17 5.59 20.43
CA ILE A 113 31.24 6.52 19.78
C ILE A 113 29.80 6.08 20.04
N LYS A 114 29.03 6.98 20.66
CA LYS A 114 27.60 6.84 20.96
C LYS A 114 26.79 7.70 20.02
N VAL A 115 25.70 7.17 19.50
CA VAL A 115 24.76 7.88 18.64
C VAL A 115 23.46 8.08 19.40
N ARG A 116 22.95 9.31 19.41
CA ARG A 116 21.66 9.67 20.00
C ARG A 116 20.91 10.66 19.11
N LEU A 117 19.64 10.89 19.43
CA LEU A 117 18.87 11.96 18.80
C LEU A 117 19.29 13.33 19.34
N THR A 118 19.22 14.36 18.50
CA THR A 118 19.39 15.76 18.96
C THR A 118 18.21 16.20 19.81
N ASP A 119 18.38 17.26 20.62
CA ASP A 119 17.30 17.81 21.45
C ASP A 119 16.09 18.26 20.62
N LYS A 120 16.33 18.74 19.39
CA LYS A 120 15.28 19.09 18.43
C LYS A 120 14.55 17.84 17.92
N ALA A 121 15.28 16.79 17.57
CA ALA A 121 14.71 15.53 17.12
C ALA A 121 13.94 14.82 18.25
N LEU A 122 14.42 14.88 19.49
CA LEU A 122 13.73 14.34 20.66
C LEU A 122 12.39 15.04 20.91
N LYS A 123 12.34 16.38 20.81
CA LYS A 123 11.09 17.15 20.95
C LYS A 123 10.05 16.71 19.93
N VAL A 124 10.44 16.55 18.66
CA VAL A 124 9.50 16.08 17.64
C VAL A 124 9.15 14.61 17.89
N ALA A 125 10.11 13.74 18.22
CA ALA A 125 9.84 12.33 18.49
C ALA A 125 8.84 12.10 19.64
N ALA A 126 8.78 12.99 20.62
CA ALA A 126 7.78 12.94 21.69
C ALA A 126 6.33 13.12 21.18
N GLU A 127 6.14 13.81 20.05
CA GLU A 127 4.81 13.97 19.42
C GLU A 127 4.28 12.67 18.80
N GLU A 128 5.10 11.62 18.68
CA GLU A 128 4.66 10.32 18.15
C GLU A 128 3.52 9.73 18.97
N VAL A 129 3.56 9.90 20.30
CA VAL A 129 2.52 9.40 21.21
C VAL A 129 1.17 10.01 20.84
N VAL A 130 1.12 11.33 20.65
CA VAL A 130 -0.09 12.05 20.24
C VAL A 130 -0.56 11.58 18.86
N ALA A 131 0.38 11.39 17.91
CA ALA A 131 0.04 10.87 16.59
C ALA A 131 -0.57 9.46 16.66
N ARG A 132 -0.10 8.59 17.57
CA ARG A 132 -0.65 7.25 17.80
C ARG A 132 -2.02 7.28 18.47
N GLU A 133 -2.23 8.17 19.44
CA GLU A 133 -3.55 8.34 20.09
C GLU A 133 -4.61 8.76 19.08
N VAL A 134 -4.30 9.70 18.18
CA VAL A 134 -5.21 10.12 17.10
C VAL A 134 -5.41 9.00 16.05
N MET A 135 -4.39 8.15 15.87
CA MET A 135 -4.44 7.03 14.92
C MET A 135 -5.27 5.85 15.44
N GLU A 136 -5.29 5.60 16.75
CA GLU A 136 -5.97 4.45 17.38
C GLU A 136 -7.43 4.23 16.91
N PRO A 137 -8.35 5.22 16.95
CA PRO A 137 -9.72 5.03 16.47
C PRO A 137 -9.80 4.72 14.96
N ILE A 138 -8.86 5.25 14.17
CA ILE A 138 -8.77 4.96 12.72
C ILE A 138 -8.35 3.50 12.52
N LEU A 139 -7.38 3.00 13.29
CA LEU A 139 -6.93 1.62 13.22
C LEU A 139 -8.04 0.64 13.60
N VAL A 140 -8.80 0.95 14.66
CA VAL A 140 -9.95 0.14 15.08
C VAL A 140 -11.00 0.08 13.98
N THR A 141 -11.33 1.22 13.37
CA THR A 141 -12.27 1.28 12.25
C THR A 141 -11.77 0.48 11.04
N ASN A 142 -10.49 0.64 10.69
CA ASN A 142 -9.88 -0.06 9.56
C ASN A 142 -9.82 -1.57 9.81
N LEU A 143 -9.49 -2.03 11.02
CA LEU A 143 -9.53 -3.44 11.38
C LEU A 143 -10.94 -4.01 11.30
N ARG A 144 -11.95 -3.27 11.77
CA ARG A 144 -13.36 -3.67 11.62
C ARG A 144 -13.72 -3.81 10.15
N LYS A 145 -13.44 -2.82 9.30
CA LYS A 145 -13.67 -2.87 7.84
C LYS A 145 -12.91 -4.06 7.20
N LEU A 146 -11.66 -4.29 7.59
CA LEU A 146 -10.83 -5.40 7.10
C LEU A 146 -11.49 -6.77 7.37
N LEU A 147 -12.01 -6.96 8.60
CA LEU A 147 -12.74 -8.17 9.00
C LEU A 147 -14.11 -8.25 8.30
N MET A 148 -14.85 -7.15 8.21
CA MET A 148 -16.18 -7.10 7.56
C MET A 148 -16.14 -7.47 6.07
N MET A 149 -15.02 -7.22 5.38
CA MET A 149 -14.82 -7.67 4.00
C MET A 149 -14.59 -9.19 3.88
N SER A 150 -14.13 -9.83 4.96
CA SER A 150 -13.82 -11.26 4.95
C SER A 150 -15.08 -12.11 4.99
N MET A 151 -15.01 -13.28 4.37
CA MET A 151 -16.14 -14.19 4.19
C MET A 151 -16.86 -14.61 5.46
N ASP A 152 -16.08 -14.86 6.51
CA ASP A 152 -16.55 -15.36 7.81
C ASP A 152 -16.37 -14.29 8.91
N CYS A 153 -16.14 -13.02 8.54
CA CYS A 153 -15.85 -11.92 9.49
C CYS A 153 -14.66 -12.22 10.42
N ARG A 154 -13.69 -13.00 9.91
CA ARG A 154 -12.49 -13.43 10.63
C ARG A 154 -11.29 -13.55 9.70
N ILE A 155 -10.11 -13.30 10.25
CA ILE A 155 -8.84 -13.39 9.53
C ILE A 155 -7.78 -14.02 10.45
N PRO A 156 -6.94 -14.95 9.96
CA PRO A 156 -5.81 -15.45 10.74
C PRO A 156 -4.88 -14.32 11.21
N LEU A 157 -4.51 -14.31 12.49
CA LEU A 157 -3.70 -13.23 13.06
C LEU A 157 -2.36 -13.04 12.34
N HIS A 158 -1.70 -14.14 11.95
CA HIS A 158 -0.44 -14.08 11.21
C HIS A 158 -0.55 -13.37 9.86
N LYS A 159 -1.73 -13.35 9.22
CA LYS A 159 -1.95 -12.59 7.98
C LYS A 159 -2.11 -11.10 8.24
N ILE A 160 -2.73 -10.72 9.37
CA ILE A 160 -2.80 -9.32 9.81
C ILE A 160 -1.39 -8.82 10.16
N GLU A 161 -0.60 -9.64 10.87
CA GLU A 161 0.81 -9.37 11.18
C GLU A 161 1.64 -9.12 9.91
N LEU A 162 1.38 -9.89 8.84
CA LEU A 162 2.07 -9.73 7.56
C LEU A 162 1.89 -8.33 6.92
N ILE A 163 0.81 -7.62 7.26
CA ILE A 163 0.53 -6.25 6.79
C ILE A 163 0.47 -5.23 7.93
N GLU A 164 0.96 -5.56 9.14
CA GLU A 164 0.82 -4.71 10.33
C GLU A 164 1.40 -3.31 10.10
N SER A 165 2.58 -3.24 9.49
CA SER A 165 3.29 -2.00 9.22
C SER A 165 2.62 -1.17 8.14
N GLU A 166 1.91 -1.83 7.20
CA GLU A 166 1.19 -1.17 6.11
C GLU A 166 -0.14 -0.57 6.61
N LEU A 167 -0.77 -1.22 7.59
CA LEU A 167 -1.96 -0.71 8.28
C LEU A 167 -1.64 0.38 9.31
N GLY A 168 -0.40 0.43 9.80
CA GLY A 168 0.02 1.33 10.89
C GLY A 168 -0.28 0.79 12.27
N LEU A 169 -0.44 -0.53 12.40
CA LEU A 169 -0.68 -1.17 13.69
C LEU A 169 0.59 -1.13 14.57
N PRO A 170 0.45 -1.00 15.90
CA PRO A 170 1.55 -1.23 16.82
C PRO A 170 2.10 -2.65 16.67
N ARG A 171 3.42 -2.86 16.81
CA ARG A 171 4.04 -4.21 16.75
C ARG A 171 3.49 -5.19 17.78
N ASP A 172 2.92 -4.67 18.85
CA ASP A 172 2.31 -5.42 19.94
C ASP A 172 0.77 -5.35 19.92
N PHE A 173 0.14 -5.00 18.80
CA PHE A 173 -1.31 -4.74 18.69
C PHE A 173 -2.18 -5.88 19.28
N LYS A 174 -1.71 -7.13 19.22
CA LYS A 174 -2.36 -8.30 19.85
C LYS A 174 -2.55 -8.15 21.35
N LYS A 175 -1.62 -7.48 22.03
CA LYS A 175 -1.61 -7.24 23.47
C LYS A 175 -2.04 -5.82 23.82
N SER A 176 -1.78 -4.85 22.95
CA SER A 176 -1.99 -3.42 23.24
C SER A 176 -3.30 -2.86 22.67
N LEU A 177 -3.73 -3.30 21.48
CA LEU A 177 -4.90 -2.75 20.79
C LEU A 177 -6.13 -3.66 20.93
N ILE A 178 -6.01 -4.94 20.58
CA ILE A 178 -7.15 -5.89 20.55
C ILE A 178 -7.85 -5.97 21.92
N PRO A 179 -7.14 -6.14 23.06
CA PRO A 179 -7.79 -6.27 24.37
C PRO A 179 -8.51 -5.01 24.85
N LYS A 180 -8.21 -3.83 24.29
CA LYS A 180 -8.92 -2.58 24.62
C LYS A 180 -10.32 -2.52 24.02
N TYR A 181 -10.60 -3.32 22.99
CA TYR A 181 -11.86 -3.30 22.24
C TYR A 181 -12.55 -4.68 22.21
N PRO A 182 -12.86 -5.29 23.37
CA PRO A 182 -13.43 -6.64 23.44
C PRO A 182 -14.85 -6.72 22.85
N HIS A 183 -15.54 -5.60 22.72
CA HIS A 183 -16.86 -5.49 22.09
C HIS A 183 -16.80 -5.54 20.56
N PHE A 184 -15.62 -5.30 19.98
CA PHE A 184 -15.40 -5.39 18.54
C PHE A 184 -14.62 -6.64 18.14
N PHE A 185 -13.68 -7.07 18.97
CA PHE A 185 -12.72 -8.10 18.61
C PHE A 185 -12.66 -9.24 19.62
N SER A 186 -12.60 -10.46 19.11
CA SER A 186 -12.20 -11.65 19.85
C SER A 186 -11.08 -12.39 19.13
N VAL A 187 -10.30 -13.16 19.89
CA VAL A 187 -9.28 -14.06 19.34
C VAL A 187 -9.70 -15.48 19.67
N ASN A 188 -9.97 -16.27 18.63
CA ASN A 188 -10.37 -17.68 18.77
C ASN A 188 -9.37 -18.57 18.04
N ASP A 189 -9.03 -19.71 18.63
CA ASP A 189 -8.27 -20.74 17.95
C ASP A 189 -9.18 -21.51 16.97
N PHE A 190 -8.70 -21.71 15.75
CA PHE A 190 -9.32 -22.58 14.78
C PHE A 190 -8.26 -23.43 14.09
N ASN A 191 -8.30 -24.74 14.37
CA ASN A 191 -7.33 -25.72 13.87
C ASN A 191 -5.87 -25.39 14.25
N GLY A 192 -5.61 -24.91 15.47
CA GLY A 192 -4.26 -24.59 15.94
C GLY A 192 -3.70 -23.28 15.39
N HIS A 193 -4.58 -22.41 14.88
CA HIS A 193 -4.23 -21.07 14.41
C HIS A 193 -5.15 -20.06 15.05
N ASP A 194 -4.59 -18.97 15.57
CA ASP A 194 -5.37 -17.86 16.13
C ASP A 194 -6.00 -17.02 15.01
N TYR A 195 -7.30 -16.78 15.12
CA TYR A 195 -8.08 -15.89 14.26
C TYR A 195 -8.57 -14.68 15.04
N LEU A 196 -8.45 -13.50 14.44
CA LEU A 196 -9.17 -12.32 14.89
C LEU A 196 -10.57 -12.36 14.29
N ASN A 197 -11.60 -12.30 15.13
CA ASN A 197 -13.00 -12.26 14.72
C ASN A 197 -13.63 -10.92 15.04
N LEU A 198 -14.61 -10.53 14.21
CA LEU A 198 -15.46 -9.38 14.47
C LEU A 198 -16.70 -9.84 15.27
N GLU A 199 -16.87 -9.30 16.47
CA GLU A 199 -18.01 -9.61 17.34
C GLU A 199 -19.27 -8.85 16.92
N THR A 200 -19.12 -7.56 16.61
CA THR A 200 -20.26 -6.68 16.30
C THR A 200 -20.16 -6.13 14.90
N TRP A 201 -21.10 -6.53 14.04
CA TRP A 201 -21.28 -5.93 12.71
C TRP A 201 -21.87 -4.53 12.82
N ASP A 202 -21.33 -3.60 12.04
CA ASP A 202 -21.76 -2.21 12.04
C ASP A 202 -22.01 -1.74 10.61
N SER A 203 -23.29 -1.61 10.28
CA SER A 203 -23.73 -1.21 8.95
C SER A 203 -23.29 0.21 8.57
N SER A 204 -22.99 1.08 9.53
CA SER A 204 -22.48 2.42 9.24
C SER A 204 -21.06 2.40 8.65
N LEU A 205 -20.29 1.34 8.94
CA LEU A 205 -18.96 1.12 8.37
C LEU A 205 -18.98 0.43 7.01
N ALA A 206 -20.13 -0.08 6.56
CA ALA A 206 -20.27 -0.80 5.29
C ALA A 206 -20.31 0.15 4.06
N ILE A 207 -19.56 1.25 4.14
CA ILE A 207 -19.37 2.26 3.10
C ILE A 207 -17.90 2.23 2.70
N THR A 208 -17.63 2.06 1.42
CA THR A 208 -16.27 2.00 0.89
C THR A 208 -15.63 3.38 0.83
N SER A 209 -14.29 3.45 0.88
CA SER A 209 -13.56 4.69 0.67
C SER A 209 -13.92 5.36 -0.66
N ARG A 210 -14.24 4.56 -1.69
CA ARG A 210 -14.75 5.05 -2.97
C ARG A 210 -16.08 5.79 -2.81
N GLU A 211 -17.03 5.19 -2.09
CA GLU A 211 -18.36 5.77 -1.87
C GLU A 211 -18.28 7.04 -0.99
N GLU A 212 -17.47 7.03 0.07
CA GLU A 212 -17.21 8.22 0.91
C GLU A 212 -16.65 9.40 0.09
N LYS A 213 -15.71 9.14 -0.81
CA LYS A 213 -15.16 10.19 -1.69
C LYS A 213 -16.19 10.73 -2.67
N LEU A 214 -17.07 9.88 -3.17
CA LEU A 214 -18.12 10.28 -4.10
C LEU A 214 -19.18 11.13 -3.40
N SER A 215 -19.54 10.84 -2.15
CA SER A 215 -20.48 11.68 -1.38
C SER A 215 -19.88 13.03 -1.02
N ASN A 216 -18.55 13.10 -0.83
CA ASN A 216 -17.85 14.32 -0.46
C ASN A 216 -17.50 15.22 -1.66
N SER A 217 -17.45 14.67 -2.88
CA SER A 217 -17.37 15.48 -4.10
C SER A 217 -18.75 16.11 -4.37
N ALA A 218 -18.82 17.45 -4.35
CA ALA A 218 -20.03 18.17 -4.71
C ALA A 218 -20.55 17.71 -6.09
N PRO A 219 -21.88 17.65 -6.30
CA PRO A 219 -22.41 17.41 -7.63
C PRO A 219 -21.96 18.57 -8.52
N GLU A 220 -21.02 18.32 -9.44
CA GLU A 220 -20.74 19.27 -10.50
C GLU A 220 -22.06 19.48 -11.27
N GLU A 221 -22.61 20.70 -11.22
CA GLU A 221 -23.87 21.12 -11.86
C GLU A 221 -23.84 21.06 -13.41
N ASP A 222 -22.83 20.42 -14.01
CA ASP A 222 -22.71 20.25 -15.46
C ASP A 222 -23.41 18.97 -15.96
N GLU A 223 -24.69 18.85 -15.62
CA GLU A 223 -25.59 17.80 -16.13
C GLU A 223 -25.79 17.91 -17.67
N LYS A 224 -25.31 18.98 -18.31
CA LYS A 224 -25.43 19.24 -19.75
C LYS A 224 -24.20 18.92 -20.59
N THR A 225 -23.11 18.43 -19.99
CA THR A 225 -22.01 17.82 -20.72
C THR A 225 -21.61 16.48 -20.13
N ALA A 226 -22.43 15.46 -20.36
CA ALA A 226 -21.98 14.06 -20.43
C ALA A 226 -21.02 13.81 -21.62
N LYS A 227 -20.20 14.82 -21.98
CA LYS A 227 -19.03 14.67 -22.83
C LYS A 227 -17.97 14.00 -21.96
N MET A 228 -17.77 12.71 -22.23
CA MET A 228 -16.61 11.89 -21.85
C MET A 228 -15.52 12.69 -21.13
N LEU A 229 -15.54 12.70 -19.79
CA LEU A 229 -14.42 13.23 -19.01
C LEU A 229 -13.18 12.47 -19.50
N ARG A 230 -12.19 13.23 -19.96
CA ARG A 230 -11.00 12.75 -20.65
C ARG A 230 -10.44 11.53 -19.91
N GLY A 231 -10.36 10.37 -20.58
CA GLY A 231 -9.75 9.16 -20.00
C GLY A 231 -10.69 8.21 -19.23
N GLY A 232 -11.89 7.92 -19.73
CA GLY A 232 -12.71 6.78 -19.24
C GLY A 232 -13.42 6.99 -17.90
N ASN A 233 -13.39 8.21 -17.36
CA ASN A 233 -14.22 8.62 -16.23
C ASN A 233 -15.66 8.87 -16.69
N CYS A 234 -16.63 8.53 -15.85
CA CYS A 234 -18.04 8.81 -16.11
C CYS A 234 -18.77 9.19 -14.82
N SER A 235 -19.77 10.07 -14.93
CA SER A 235 -20.67 10.43 -13.84
C SER A 235 -21.68 9.31 -13.59
N SER A 236 -21.21 8.21 -13.00
CA SER A 236 -22.05 7.09 -12.55
C SER A 236 -21.80 6.85 -11.07
N PRO A 237 -22.84 6.60 -10.27
CA PRO A 237 -22.70 6.32 -8.84
C PRO A 237 -21.89 5.05 -8.55
N PHE A 238 -21.60 4.23 -9.57
CA PHE A 238 -20.86 2.98 -9.49
C PHE A 238 -19.45 3.02 -10.11
N ALA A 239 -19.03 4.20 -10.62
CA ALA A 239 -17.75 4.35 -11.30
C ALA A 239 -16.55 4.49 -10.35
N PHE A 240 -15.46 3.79 -10.63
CA PHE A 240 -14.16 4.05 -10.02
C PHE A 240 -13.49 5.26 -10.69
N LYS A 241 -12.67 6.01 -9.96
CA LYS A 241 -11.82 7.03 -10.55
C LYS A 241 -10.73 6.36 -11.38
N MET A 242 -10.71 6.66 -12.68
CA MET A 242 -9.73 6.17 -13.63
C MET A 242 -8.62 7.22 -13.81
N CYS A 243 -7.39 6.80 -13.58
CA CYS A 243 -6.19 7.58 -13.79
C CYS A 243 -5.36 6.87 -14.85
N PHE A 244 -5.33 7.35 -16.09
CA PHE A 244 -4.47 6.77 -17.14
C PHE A 244 -3.15 7.53 -17.24
N PRO A 245 -2.03 6.85 -17.55
CA PRO A 245 -0.74 7.52 -17.70
C PRO A 245 -0.72 8.45 -18.92
N ASP A 246 0.15 9.45 -18.86
CA ASP A 246 0.39 10.35 -19.99
C ASP A 246 0.81 9.57 -21.23
N GLY A 247 0.22 9.92 -22.37
CA GLY A 247 0.43 9.22 -23.63
C GLY A 247 -0.36 7.92 -23.80
N PHE A 248 -1.14 7.46 -22.81
CA PHE A 248 -2.12 6.41 -23.04
C PHE A 248 -3.21 6.91 -23.99
N ARG A 249 -3.35 6.25 -25.14
CA ARG A 249 -4.36 6.56 -26.17
C ARG A 249 -5.28 5.35 -26.33
N PRO A 250 -6.32 5.22 -25.49
CA PRO A 250 -7.26 4.14 -25.62
C PRO A 250 -8.05 4.27 -26.93
N ASN A 251 -8.33 3.15 -27.58
CA ASN A 251 -9.23 3.14 -28.73
C ASN A 251 -10.69 3.31 -28.27
N LYS A 252 -11.57 3.68 -29.21
CA LYS A 252 -13.00 3.92 -28.93
C LYS A 252 -13.68 2.70 -28.29
N GLY A 253 -13.42 1.50 -28.81
CA GLY A 253 -14.02 0.27 -28.30
C GLY A 253 -13.62 -0.06 -26.85
N TYR A 254 -12.37 0.20 -26.46
CA TYR A 254 -11.93 0.06 -25.07
C TYR A 254 -12.66 1.05 -24.15
N LEU A 255 -12.80 2.30 -24.58
CA LEU A 255 -13.54 3.31 -23.80
C LEU A 255 -15.00 2.93 -23.62
N GLU A 256 -15.66 2.40 -24.66
CA GLU A 256 -17.02 1.89 -24.58
C GLU A 256 -17.14 0.69 -23.62
N GLU A 257 -16.17 -0.23 -23.63
CA GLU A 257 -16.11 -1.36 -22.68
C GLU A 257 -15.95 -0.87 -21.24
N VAL A 258 -15.00 0.05 -21.00
CA VAL A 258 -14.78 0.66 -19.68
C VAL A 258 -16.04 1.38 -19.22
N GLN A 259 -16.68 2.16 -20.08
CA GLN A 259 -17.90 2.89 -19.73
C GLN A 259 -19.04 1.94 -19.35
N ARG A 260 -19.24 0.85 -20.12
CA ARG A 260 -20.24 -0.17 -19.80
C ARG A 260 -19.95 -0.82 -18.45
N TRP A 261 -18.67 -1.11 -18.16
CA TRP A 261 -18.25 -1.68 -16.89
C TRP A 261 -18.41 -0.70 -15.71
N GLN A 262 -18.13 0.58 -15.91
CA GLN A 262 -18.30 1.63 -14.90
C GLN A 262 -19.77 1.83 -14.51
N LYS A 263 -20.69 1.78 -15.50
CA LYS A 263 -22.14 1.89 -15.27
C LYS A 263 -22.78 0.65 -14.64
N MET A 264 -22.10 -0.50 -14.66
CA MET A 264 -22.60 -1.72 -14.03
C MET A 264 -22.82 -1.51 -12.53
N ALA A 265 -23.82 -2.17 -11.93
CA ALA A 265 -24.03 -2.15 -10.49
C ALA A 265 -22.73 -2.45 -9.72
N PHE A 266 -22.47 -1.72 -8.64
CA PHE A 266 -21.31 -1.90 -7.78
C PHE A 266 -21.68 -2.84 -6.62
N PRO A 267 -21.24 -4.11 -6.63
CA PRO A 267 -21.49 -4.99 -5.50
C PRO A 267 -20.54 -4.61 -4.37
N SER A 268 -21.10 -4.23 -3.22
CA SER A 268 -20.32 -3.78 -2.07
C SER A 268 -19.32 -4.87 -1.61
N PRO A 269 -18.05 -4.50 -1.31
CA PRO A 269 -17.06 -5.38 -0.69
C PRO A 269 -17.54 -6.03 0.62
N TYR A 270 -18.44 -5.36 1.35
CA TYR A 270 -18.99 -5.82 2.62
C TYR A 270 -20.15 -6.82 2.47
N LEU A 271 -20.61 -7.08 1.23
CA LEU A 271 -21.53 -8.18 0.97
C LEU A 271 -20.77 -9.50 0.89
N ASN A 272 -21.32 -10.53 1.53
CA ASN A 272 -20.74 -11.86 1.55
C ASN A 272 -20.52 -12.41 0.12
N ALA A 273 -19.28 -12.80 -0.20
CA ALA A 273 -18.89 -13.13 -1.57
C ALA A 273 -19.51 -14.44 -2.10
N ARG A 274 -19.95 -15.35 -1.21
CA ARG A 274 -20.63 -16.63 -1.57
C ARG A 274 -21.92 -16.41 -2.35
N ARG A 275 -22.46 -15.18 -2.34
CA ARG A 275 -23.66 -14.79 -3.10
C ARG A 275 -23.40 -14.60 -4.59
N PHE A 276 -22.15 -14.60 -5.03
CA PHE A 276 -21.76 -14.32 -6.41
C PHE A 276 -21.15 -15.55 -7.07
N ASP A 277 -21.61 -15.85 -8.28
CA ASP A 277 -20.94 -16.81 -9.15
C ASP A 277 -19.69 -16.18 -9.77
N PHE A 278 -18.58 -16.90 -9.78
CA PHE A 278 -17.31 -16.48 -10.38
C PHE A 278 -17.43 -16.13 -11.88
N ALA A 279 -18.39 -16.72 -12.58
CA ALA A 279 -18.65 -16.43 -13.99
C ALA A 279 -19.33 -15.05 -14.19
N ASP A 280 -20.01 -14.51 -13.17
CA ASP A 280 -20.75 -13.26 -13.26
C ASP A 280 -19.78 -12.07 -13.45
N PRO A 281 -19.98 -11.22 -14.48
CA PRO A 281 -19.29 -9.93 -14.58
C PRO A 281 -19.34 -9.08 -13.30
N LYS A 282 -20.41 -9.16 -12.50
CA LYS A 282 -20.51 -8.47 -11.21
C LYS A 282 -19.50 -8.99 -10.19
N ALA A 283 -19.24 -10.30 -10.15
CA ALA A 283 -18.21 -10.88 -9.27
C ALA A 283 -16.82 -10.31 -9.59
N ARG A 284 -16.51 -10.12 -10.88
CA ARG A 284 -15.26 -9.46 -11.31
C ARG A 284 -15.19 -8.00 -10.88
N LYS A 285 -16.31 -7.26 -10.95
CA LYS A 285 -16.37 -5.87 -10.46
C LYS A 285 -16.23 -5.81 -8.93
N ARG A 286 -16.85 -6.74 -8.20
CA ARG A 286 -16.68 -6.89 -6.74
C ARG A 286 -15.22 -7.16 -6.36
N ALA A 287 -14.53 -8.05 -7.07
CA ALA A 287 -13.11 -8.33 -6.79
C ALA A 287 -12.25 -7.05 -6.91
N VAL A 288 -12.53 -6.20 -7.91
CA VAL A 288 -11.88 -4.88 -8.04
C VAL A 288 -12.26 -3.96 -6.88
N ALA A 289 -13.52 -3.96 -6.45
CA ALA A 289 -13.97 -3.18 -5.30
C ALA A 289 -13.29 -3.60 -3.99
N VAL A 290 -13.13 -4.92 -3.75
CA VAL A 290 -12.43 -5.44 -2.57
C VAL A 290 -10.95 -5.08 -2.60
N LEU A 291 -10.28 -5.20 -3.74
CA LEU A 291 -8.86 -4.80 -3.87
C LEU A 291 -8.68 -3.29 -3.69
N HIS A 292 -9.61 -2.50 -4.23
CA HIS A 292 -9.62 -1.05 -4.04
C HIS A 292 -9.77 -0.71 -2.56
N GLU A 293 -10.74 -1.32 -1.88
CA GLU A 293 -10.98 -1.06 -0.46
C GLU A 293 -9.85 -1.57 0.43
N LEU A 294 -9.31 -2.77 0.19
CA LEU A 294 -8.17 -3.29 0.94
C LEU A 294 -6.95 -2.36 0.86
N LEU A 295 -6.63 -1.86 -0.34
CA LEU A 295 -5.56 -0.87 -0.50
C LEU A 295 -5.96 0.47 0.15
N SER A 296 -7.23 0.86 0.11
CA SER A 296 -7.71 2.10 0.74
C SER A 296 -7.52 2.10 2.26
N LEU A 297 -7.50 0.92 2.91
CA LEU A 297 -7.27 0.80 4.36
C LEU A 297 -5.79 0.94 4.77
N THR A 298 -4.83 0.78 3.85
CA THR A 298 -3.40 0.92 4.20
C THR A 298 -2.98 2.39 4.28
N MET A 299 -1.93 2.68 5.05
CA MET A 299 -1.45 4.06 5.25
C MET A 299 -1.02 4.69 3.93
N GLU A 300 -0.26 3.95 3.12
CA GLU A 300 0.29 4.43 1.87
C GLU A 300 -0.52 3.98 0.64
N LYS A 301 -1.71 3.40 0.80
CA LYS A 301 -2.58 3.00 -0.31
C LYS A 301 -1.91 2.04 -1.31
N ARG A 302 -1.02 1.20 -0.79
CA ARG A 302 -0.26 0.18 -1.52
C ARG A 302 -0.05 -1.07 -0.67
N LEU A 303 0.22 -2.19 -1.34
CA LEU A 303 0.62 -3.48 -0.74
C LEU A 303 1.53 -4.26 -1.70
N ASN A 304 2.38 -5.13 -1.14
CA ASN A 304 3.14 -6.07 -1.95
C ASN A 304 2.24 -7.16 -2.56
N SER A 305 2.63 -7.72 -3.69
CA SER A 305 1.87 -8.78 -4.37
C SER A 305 1.68 -10.02 -3.48
N ALA A 306 2.70 -10.42 -2.73
CA ALA A 306 2.62 -11.53 -1.78
C ALA A 306 1.71 -11.23 -0.57
N GLN A 307 1.67 -9.97 -0.12
CA GLN A 307 0.76 -9.54 0.93
C GLN A 307 -0.69 -9.61 0.45
N LEU A 308 -0.98 -9.14 -0.77
CA LEU A 308 -2.33 -9.24 -1.36
C LEU A 308 -2.77 -10.70 -1.55
N ASP A 309 -1.87 -11.55 -2.06
CA ASP A 309 -2.14 -12.97 -2.31
C ASP A 309 -2.39 -13.75 -1.01
N ALA A 310 -1.80 -13.32 0.11
CA ALA A 310 -2.04 -13.95 1.41
C ALA A 310 -3.52 -13.90 1.83
N PHE A 311 -4.30 -12.91 1.38
CA PHE A 311 -5.73 -12.79 1.68
C PHE A 311 -6.64 -13.37 0.58
N HIS A 312 -6.10 -14.20 -0.30
CA HIS A 312 -6.85 -14.75 -1.43
C HIS A 312 -8.14 -15.46 -0.98
N ASP A 313 -8.05 -16.30 0.05
CA ASP A 313 -9.17 -17.13 0.50
C ASP A 313 -10.19 -16.34 1.33
N GLU A 314 -9.72 -15.45 2.21
CA GLU A 314 -10.57 -14.61 3.06
C GLU A 314 -11.47 -13.68 2.25
N TYR A 315 -11.00 -13.23 1.09
CA TYR A 315 -11.70 -12.28 0.23
C TYR A 315 -12.24 -12.86 -1.08
N GLN A 316 -12.03 -14.17 -1.30
CA GLN A 316 -12.40 -14.86 -2.53
C GLN A 316 -11.82 -14.17 -3.77
N LEU A 317 -10.53 -13.84 -3.73
CA LEU A 317 -9.85 -13.14 -4.82
C LEU A 317 -9.78 -14.02 -6.09
N PRO A 318 -9.61 -13.42 -7.28
CA PRO A 318 -9.50 -14.20 -8.50
C PRO A 318 -8.18 -14.98 -8.55
N CYS A 319 -8.20 -16.26 -8.93
CA CYS A 319 -7.00 -17.09 -9.09
C CYS A 319 -5.96 -16.50 -10.06
N LYS A 320 -6.39 -15.62 -10.96
CA LYS A 320 -5.51 -14.82 -11.85
C LYS A 320 -5.44 -13.38 -11.37
N LEU A 321 -5.04 -13.16 -10.11
CA LEU A 321 -5.01 -11.85 -9.45
C LEU A 321 -4.18 -10.82 -10.24
N LEU A 322 -2.99 -11.20 -10.70
CA LEU A 322 -2.14 -10.32 -11.51
C LEU A 322 -2.83 -9.89 -12.82
N LEU A 323 -3.56 -10.80 -13.47
CA LEU A 323 -4.32 -10.48 -14.68
C LEU A 323 -5.47 -9.52 -14.37
N CYS A 324 -6.12 -9.67 -13.20
CA CYS A 324 -7.15 -8.74 -12.73
C CYS A 324 -6.57 -7.33 -12.57
N LEU A 325 -5.44 -7.20 -11.87
CA LEU A 325 -4.77 -5.92 -11.65
C LEU A 325 -4.33 -5.26 -12.97
N VAL A 326 -3.71 -6.02 -13.87
CA VAL A 326 -3.24 -5.51 -15.19
C VAL A 326 -4.41 -5.10 -16.09
N LYS A 327 -5.54 -5.83 -16.05
CA LYS A 327 -6.74 -5.43 -16.80
C LYS A 327 -7.34 -4.11 -16.30
N ASN A 328 -7.21 -3.85 -15.00
CA ASN A 328 -7.74 -2.65 -14.33
C ASN A 328 -6.63 -1.60 -14.08
N HIS A 329 -5.71 -1.42 -15.03
CA HIS A 329 -4.56 -0.52 -14.93
C HIS A 329 -4.89 0.98 -14.88
N GLY A 330 -6.17 1.34 -15.08
CA GLY A 330 -6.68 2.68 -14.81
C GLY A 330 -6.86 2.95 -13.31
N ILE A 331 -7.02 1.90 -12.49
CA ILE A 331 -7.21 1.98 -11.04
C ILE A 331 -5.93 1.60 -10.31
N PHE A 332 -5.30 0.49 -10.73
CA PHE A 332 -4.13 -0.06 -10.08
C PHE A 332 -2.86 0.17 -10.88
N TYR A 333 -1.74 0.33 -10.18
CA TYR A 333 -0.42 0.32 -10.76
C TYR A 333 0.48 -0.70 -10.05
N ILE A 334 1.11 -1.58 -10.81
CA ILE A 334 2.10 -2.55 -10.35
C ILE A 334 3.49 -2.03 -10.71
N THR A 335 4.39 -1.98 -9.73
CA THR A 335 5.81 -1.74 -9.94
C THR A 335 6.64 -2.92 -9.43
N ASN A 336 7.77 -3.15 -10.09
CA ASN A 336 8.79 -4.11 -9.66
C ASN A 336 10.03 -3.38 -9.12
N LYS A 337 9.94 -2.08 -8.84
CA LYS A 337 11.00 -1.35 -8.16
C LYS A 337 11.02 -1.74 -6.69
N GLY A 338 11.99 -2.57 -6.32
CA GLY A 338 12.14 -3.10 -4.97
C GLY A 338 12.43 -4.60 -5.01
N ALA A 339 12.49 -5.23 -3.83
CA ALA A 339 12.69 -6.68 -3.73
C ALA A 339 11.44 -7.48 -4.15
N ARG A 340 10.25 -6.87 -4.01
CA ARG A 340 8.96 -7.49 -4.31
C ARG A 340 8.11 -6.56 -5.16
N SER A 341 7.24 -7.13 -5.99
CA SER A 341 6.26 -6.35 -6.75
C SER A 341 5.28 -5.66 -5.79
N THR A 342 5.05 -4.37 -6.01
CA THR A 342 4.13 -3.55 -5.19
C THR A 342 2.98 -3.06 -6.05
N VAL A 343 1.77 -3.13 -5.50
CA VAL A 343 0.52 -2.66 -6.13
C VAL A 343 0.07 -1.38 -5.43
N PHE A 344 -0.19 -0.35 -6.22
CA PHE A 344 -0.61 0.98 -5.80
C PHE A 344 -2.05 1.24 -6.24
N LEU A 345 -2.80 1.96 -5.40
CA LEU A 345 -4.04 2.60 -5.80
C LEU A 345 -3.73 3.96 -6.43
N LYS A 346 -3.96 4.11 -7.75
CA LYS A 346 -3.49 5.30 -8.50
C LYS A 346 -4.17 6.59 -8.07
N GLU A 347 -5.47 6.53 -7.77
CA GLU A 347 -6.24 7.71 -7.37
C GLU A 347 -5.80 8.33 -6.04
N ALA A 348 -5.00 7.61 -5.24
CA ALA A 348 -4.48 8.09 -3.97
C ALA A 348 -3.25 8.99 -4.10
N TYR A 349 -2.70 9.10 -5.32
CA TYR A 349 -1.46 9.80 -5.57
C TYR A 349 -1.65 10.94 -6.58
N ASP A 350 -0.99 12.04 -6.30
CA ASP A 350 -0.75 13.12 -7.24
C ASP A 350 0.75 13.15 -7.57
N GLY A 351 1.11 12.71 -8.77
CA GLY A 351 2.49 12.40 -9.14
C GLY A 351 3.11 11.37 -8.18
N SER A 352 4.16 11.79 -7.47
CA SER A 352 4.89 10.97 -6.48
C SER A 352 4.49 11.25 -5.03
N SER A 353 3.42 12.01 -4.81
CA SER A 353 2.97 12.42 -3.48
C SER A 353 1.64 11.76 -3.14
N LEU A 354 1.52 11.21 -1.92
CA LEU A 354 0.26 10.70 -1.41
C LEU A 354 -0.68 11.88 -1.05
N ILE A 355 -1.90 11.86 -1.57
CA ILE A 355 -2.88 12.95 -1.40
C ILE A 355 -3.33 13.05 0.06
N GLU A 356 -3.78 11.93 0.62
CA GLU A 356 -4.32 11.87 1.99
C GLU A 356 -3.37 11.08 2.89
N LYS A 357 -2.64 11.81 3.74
CA LYS A 357 -1.74 11.22 4.75
C LYS A 357 -2.46 11.05 6.08
N CYS A 358 -2.36 9.85 6.67
CA CYS A 358 -2.83 9.59 8.02
C CYS A 358 -1.98 10.34 9.07
N PRO A 359 -2.46 10.49 10.32
CA PRO A 359 -1.73 11.16 11.40
C PRO A 359 -0.28 10.66 11.56
N LEU A 360 -0.07 9.34 11.48
CA LEU A 360 1.25 8.73 11.63
C LEU A 360 2.21 9.11 10.50
N LEU A 361 1.76 9.11 9.24
CA LEU A 361 2.58 9.53 8.10
C LEU A 361 2.92 11.03 8.17
N ARG A 362 1.98 11.88 8.61
CA ARG A 362 2.24 13.32 8.81
C ARG A 362 3.32 13.56 9.87
N PHE A 363 3.27 12.80 10.96
CA PHE A 363 4.30 12.82 11.98
C PHE A 363 5.67 12.37 11.42
N GLN A 364 5.70 11.26 10.68
CA GLN A 364 6.92 10.73 10.06
C GLN A 364 7.57 11.75 9.11
N ASP A 365 6.76 12.41 8.27
CA ASP A 365 7.23 13.49 7.40
C ASP A 365 7.83 14.64 8.20
N LYS A 366 7.14 15.08 9.26
CA LYS A 366 7.61 16.16 10.15
C LYS A 366 8.96 15.80 10.79
N PHE A 367 9.14 14.54 11.21
CA PHE A 367 10.40 14.06 11.78
C PHE A 367 11.54 14.08 10.74
N VAL A 368 11.29 13.55 9.54
CA VAL A 368 12.29 13.51 8.46
C VAL A 368 12.68 14.91 7.96
N GLN A 369 11.73 15.86 7.95
CA GLN A 369 11.99 17.25 7.55
C GLN A 369 12.97 17.99 8.47
N ILE A 370 13.22 17.52 9.70
CA ILE A 370 14.26 18.07 10.58
C ILE A 370 15.64 17.97 9.91
N GLY A 371 15.86 16.87 9.17
CA GLY A 371 17.06 16.60 8.39
C GLY A 371 17.30 17.64 7.31
N ILE A 372 16.27 17.89 6.51
CA ILE A 372 16.33 18.68 5.27
C ILE A 372 16.53 20.17 5.55
N ASN A 373 15.94 20.69 6.62
CA ASN A 373 15.91 22.12 6.93
C ASN A 373 17.27 22.74 7.30
N ARG A 374 18.35 21.95 7.42
CA ARG A 374 19.71 22.47 7.60
C ARG A 374 20.61 22.35 6.36
N ASP A 375 20.37 21.41 5.45
CA ASP A 375 21.14 21.32 4.20
C ASP A 375 21.06 22.64 3.42
N VAL A 376 19.87 23.26 3.38
CA VAL A 376 19.65 24.57 2.74
C VAL A 376 20.37 25.71 3.47
N LYS A 377 20.44 25.69 4.81
CA LYS A 377 21.14 26.73 5.58
C LYS A 377 22.67 26.57 5.55
N SER A 378 23.18 25.35 5.43
CA SER A 378 24.62 25.10 5.26
C SER A 378 25.12 25.41 3.86
N GLU A 379 24.27 25.34 2.82
CA GLU A 379 24.62 25.81 1.48
C GLU A 379 24.60 27.34 1.37
N SER A 380 23.67 28.04 2.03
CA SER A 380 23.66 29.52 2.06
C SER A 380 24.79 30.15 2.88
N GLN A 381 25.47 29.39 3.75
CA GLN A 381 26.60 29.88 4.55
C GLN A 381 27.97 29.61 3.93
N ARG A 382 28.06 28.92 2.78
CA ARG A 382 29.33 28.69 2.06
C ARG A 382 29.65 29.73 0.97
N VAL A 383 28.86 30.80 0.86
CA VAL A 383 29.09 31.90 -0.11
C VAL A 383 29.86 33.08 0.51
N PHE A 384 30.09 33.07 1.82
CA PHE A 384 30.96 34.05 2.49
C PHE A 384 31.79 33.37 3.58
N SER A 385 32.88 32.71 3.18
CA SER A 385 34.06 32.48 4.02
C SER A 385 35.27 32.31 3.12
#